data_AF-A0AAQ0HI36-F1
#
_entry.id   AF-A0AAQ0HI36-F1
#
_cell.length_a   1.000
_cell.length_b   1.000
_cell.length_c   1.000
_cell.angle_alpha   90.00
_cell.angle_beta   90.00
_cell.angle_gamma   90.00
#
_symmetry.space_group_name_H-M   'P 1'
#
loop_
_entity.id
_entity.type
_entity.pdbx_description
1 polymer ?
#
loop_
_entity_poly.entity_id
_entity_poly.type
_entity_poly.pdbx_seq_one_letter_code
_entity_poly.pdbx_strand_id
1 'polypeptide(L)'
;MDTAYSINRHWSDRFIPEIRRIVGAHLLQVAPEYLDTRHATDLLMLDGRDMRIAARVRRHGYAGRYPYDFTIRSRLPSGNPTELAKIVNGEGDWLFYGHANAGETGFDLWGLLDLRAFRAGLIRHASNGYRIASGDRVNTDGTCFKWFDIRSFPKEPPLVLATSGPSPWRA
;
A
#
# COMPACT_ATOMS: atom_id res chain seq x y z
N MET A 1 -3.36 0.05 -26.35
CA MET A 1 -3.44 0.37 -24.91
C MET A 1 -4.42 1.50 -24.74
N ASP A 2 -5.28 1.43 -23.73
CA ASP A 2 -6.31 2.45 -23.48
C ASP A 2 -5.67 3.78 -23.03
N THR A 3 -5.96 4.88 -23.76
CA THR A 3 -5.34 6.21 -23.58
C THR A 3 -5.55 6.74 -22.16
N ALA A 4 -6.72 6.48 -21.57
CA ALA A 4 -7.04 6.90 -20.20
C ALA A 4 -6.22 6.14 -19.14
N TYR A 5 -5.95 4.85 -19.36
CA TYR A 5 -5.07 4.07 -18.48
C TYR A 5 -3.64 4.61 -18.53
N SER A 6 -3.11 4.88 -19.73
CA SER A 6 -1.77 5.42 -19.92
C SER A 6 -1.60 6.76 -19.20
N ILE A 7 -2.56 7.68 -19.35
CA ILE A 7 -2.53 8.99 -18.67
C ILE A 7 -2.52 8.84 -17.15
N ASN A 8 -3.40 8.00 -16.60
CA ASN A 8 -3.45 7.78 -15.15
C ASN A 8 -2.19 7.11 -14.61
N ARG A 9 -1.60 6.19 -15.37
CA ARG A 9 -0.34 5.53 -15.02
C ARG A 9 0.82 6.53 -15.00
N HIS A 10 1.01 7.28 -16.09
CA HIS A 10 2.07 8.29 -16.18
C HIS A 10 1.94 9.36 -15.08
N TRP A 11 0.71 9.80 -14.79
CA TRP A 11 0.46 10.74 -13.70
C TRP A 11 0.94 10.20 -12.35
N SER A 12 0.62 8.94 -12.04
CA SER A 12 1.01 8.28 -10.78
C SER A 12 2.51 7.99 -10.72
N ASP A 13 3.14 7.65 -11.85
CA ASP A 13 4.55 7.28 -11.91
C ASP A 13 5.48 8.46 -11.56
N ARG A 14 5.01 9.71 -11.68
CA ARG A 14 5.75 10.90 -11.21
C ARG A 14 6.06 10.89 -9.71
N PHE A 15 5.29 10.16 -8.91
CA PHE A 15 5.52 10.04 -7.48
C PHE A 15 6.53 8.94 -7.10
N ILE A 16 6.98 8.11 -8.04
CA ILE A 16 7.90 7.01 -7.77
C ILE A 16 9.20 7.45 -7.06
N PRO A 17 9.85 8.57 -7.42
CA PRO A 17 11.02 9.05 -6.68
C PRO A 17 10.74 9.28 -5.19
N GLU A 18 9.60 9.91 -4.87
CA GLU A 18 9.22 10.18 -3.48
C GLU A 18 8.81 8.91 -2.74
N ILE A 19 8.10 7.98 -3.41
CA ILE A 19 7.78 6.66 -2.85
C ILE A 19 9.07 5.90 -2.53
N ARG A 20 10.06 5.91 -3.43
CA ARG A 20 11.36 5.28 -3.20
C ARG A 20 12.07 5.88 -1.99
N ARG A 21 12.01 7.21 -1.83
CA ARG A 21 12.60 7.92 -0.68
C ARG A 21 11.96 7.47 0.63
N ILE A 22 10.63 7.40 0.69
CA ILE A 22 9.89 7.01 1.89
C ILE A 22 10.08 5.52 2.19
N VAL A 23 9.80 4.66 1.22
CA VAL A 23 9.86 3.20 1.39
C VAL A 23 11.28 2.72 1.64
N GLY A 24 12.29 3.31 0.97
CA GLY A 24 13.69 2.98 1.15
C GLY A 24 14.15 3.13 2.61
N ALA A 25 13.67 4.15 3.31
CA ALA A 25 13.98 4.33 4.73
C ALA A 25 13.45 3.20 5.64
N HIS A 26 12.43 2.46 5.19
CA HIS A 26 11.86 1.32 5.91
C HIS A 26 12.48 -0.03 5.50
N LEU A 27 13.30 -0.05 4.45
CA LEU A 27 14.04 -1.24 4.00
C LEU A 27 15.43 -1.34 4.63
N LEU A 28 15.91 -0.25 5.21
CA LEU A 28 17.22 -0.14 5.85
C LEU A 28 17.08 -0.35 7.37
N GLN A 29 18.04 -1.06 7.93
CA GLN A 29 18.18 -1.30 9.37
C GLN A 29 19.56 -0.86 9.83
N VAL A 30 19.68 -0.47 11.10
CA VAL A 30 20.97 -0.14 11.71
C VAL A 30 21.83 -1.39 11.72
N ALA A 31 23.06 -1.27 11.24
CA ALA A 31 24.00 -2.38 11.23
C ALA A 31 24.44 -2.74 12.67
N PRO A 32 24.72 -4.02 12.95
CA PRO A 32 25.38 -4.41 14.19
C PRO A 32 26.74 -3.72 14.36
N GLU A 33 27.11 -3.40 15.60
CA GLU A 33 28.34 -2.68 15.97
C GLU A 33 29.61 -3.28 15.35
N TYR A 34 29.71 -4.61 15.26
CA TYR A 34 30.89 -5.25 14.69
C TYR A 34 31.07 -4.95 13.18
N LEU A 35 29.97 -4.75 12.44
CA LEU A 35 30.03 -4.36 11.02
C LEU A 35 30.37 -2.88 10.88
N ASP A 36 29.83 -2.03 11.73
CA ASP A 36 30.18 -0.62 11.79
C ASP A 36 31.70 -0.46 12.05
N THR A 37 32.20 -1.06 13.14
CA THR A 37 33.59 -0.91 13.58
C THR A 37 34.61 -1.54 12.62
N ARG A 38 34.27 -2.66 11.95
CA ARG A 38 35.22 -3.41 11.10
C ARG A 38 35.05 -3.22 9.61
N HIS A 39 33.87 -2.80 9.18
CA HIS A 39 33.50 -2.74 7.76
C HIS A 39 32.96 -1.37 7.33
N ALA A 40 32.98 -0.35 8.19
CA ALA A 40 32.43 0.99 7.91
C ALA A 40 30.99 0.92 7.39
N THR A 41 30.19 0.08 8.03
CA THR A 41 28.81 -0.21 7.63
C THR A 41 27.86 0.32 8.69
N ASP A 42 27.21 1.45 8.44
CA ASP A 42 26.19 2.03 9.33
C ASP A 42 24.80 1.40 9.14
N LEU A 43 24.49 0.99 7.91
CA LEU A 43 23.16 0.51 7.50
C LEU A 43 23.26 -0.81 6.74
N LEU A 44 22.36 -1.73 7.08
CA LEU A 44 22.11 -2.94 6.31
C LEU A 44 20.75 -2.82 5.61
N MET A 45 20.70 -3.28 4.37
CA MET A 45 19.42 -3.54 3.73
C MET A 45 18.88 -4.89 4.21
N LEU A 46 17.57 -5.02 4.38
CA LEU A 46 16.91 -6.32 4.60
C LEU A 46 17.36 -7.31 3.52
N ASP A 47 18.16 -8.30 3.93
CA ASP A 47 18.79 -9.27 3.02
C ASP A 47 17.87 -10.48 2.78
N GLY A 48 17.81 -10.94 1.52
CA GLY A 48 17.38 -12.29 1.18
C GLY A 48 16.07 -12.51 0.40
N ARG A 49 15.28 -11.49 0.02
CA ARG A 49 14.11 -11.68 -0.86
C ARG A 49 13.87 -10.50 -1.80
N ASP A 50 13.49 -10.79 -3.05
CA ASP A 50 12.91 -9.81 -3.98
C ASP A 50 11.61 -9.26 -3.39
N MET A 51 11.69 -8.13 -2.68
CA MET A 51 10.51 -7.48 -2.12
C MET A 51 9.68 -6.84 -3.22
N ARG A 52 8.43 -7.31 -3.37
CA ARG A 52 7.46 -6.81 -4.34
C ARG A 52 6.60 -5.75 -3.69
N ILE A 53 6.90 -4.49 -3.96
CA ILE A 53 6.19 -3.35 -3.38
C ILE A 53 5.19 -2.80 -4.41
N ALA A 54 3.91 -2.95 -4.11
CA ALA A 54 2.85 -2.30 -4.87
C ALA A 54 2.75 -0.82 -4.48
N ALA A 55 2.34 0.03 -5.42
CA ALA A 55 2.13 1.44 -5.16
C ALA A 55 0.80 1.91 -5.76
N ARG A 56 0.06 2.71 -5.00
CA ARG A 56 -1.17 3.36 -5.47
C ARG A 56 -1.27 4.76 -4.92
N VAL A 57 -1.45 5.72 -5.82
CA VAL A 57 -1.59 7.14 -5.47
C VAL A 57 -3.00 7.61 -5.85
N ARG A 58 -3.66 8.29 -4.91
CA ARG A 58 -4.93 9.00 -5.11
C ARG A 58 -4.66 10.48 -5.30
N ARG A 59 -5.49 11.14 -6.12
CA ARG A 59 -5.42 12.59 -6.31
C ARG A 59 -5.68 13.33 -4.99
N HIS A 60 -5.32 14.61 -4.97
CA HIS A 60 -5.61 15.51 -3.85
C HIS A 60 -7.11 15.55 -3.50
N GLY A 61 -7.41 15.86 -2.23
CA GLY A 61 -8.78 15.96 -1.70
C GLY A 61 -9.43 14.63 -1.33
N TYR A 62 -8.79 13.48 -1.59
CA TYR A 62 -9.27 12.19 -1.08
C TYR A 62 -8.86 11.94 0.37
N ALA A 63 -7.73 12.49 0.83
CA ALA A 63 -7.26 12.31 2.21
C ALA A 63 -8.29 12.82 3.24
N GLY A 64 -8.86 14.01 3.01
CA GLY A 64 -9.88 14.57 3.90
C GLY A 64 -11.23 13.83 3.88
N ARG A 65 -11.58 13.19 2.75
CA ARG A 65 -12.86 12.48 2.59
C ARG A 65 -12.80 11.04 3.08
N TYR A 66 -11.69 10.37 2.85
CA TYR A 66 -11.48 8.96 3.15
C TYR A 66 -10.14 8.74 3.85
N PRO A 67 -9.93 9.33 5.04
CA PRO A 67 -8.63 9.33 5.71
C PRO A 67 -8.21 7.97 6.24
N TYR A 68 -9.06 6.95 6.22
CA TYR A 68 -8.76 5.61 6.74
C TYR A 68 -9.01 4.50 5.72
N ASP A 69 -9.47 4.86 4.51
CA ASP A 69 -9.80 3.87 3.50
C ASP A 69 -8.68 3.74 2.48
N PHE A 70 -8.27 2.50 2.23
CA PHE A 70 -7.47 2.18 1.05
C PHE A 70 -8.31 1.41 0.03
N THR A 71 -7.94 1.55 -1.24
CA THR A 71 -8.68 0.95 -2.36
C THR A 71 -7.78 0.01 -3.16
N ILE A 72 -8.32 -1.14 -3.54
CA ILE A 72 -7.64 -2.11 -4.42
C ILE A 72 -8.56 -2.39 -5.60
N ARG A 73 -8.02 -2.37 -6.83
CA ARG A 73 -8.82 -2.71 -8.01
C ARG A 73 -9.27 -4.17 -7.92
N SER A 74 -10.58 -4.40 -7.96
CA SER A 74 -11.23 -5.70 -7.78
C SER A 74 -11.85 -6.25 -9.07
N ARG A 75 -12.06 -5.43 -10.10
CA ARG A 75 -12.57 -5.85 -11.41
C ARG A 75 -12.00 -5.04 -12.55
N LEU A 76 -11.75 -5.71 -13.68
CA LEU A 76 -11.43 -5.12 -14.98
C LEU A 76 -12.44 -5.63 -16.02
N PRO A 77 -12.92 -4.78 -16.95
CA PRO A 77 -13.78 -5.23 -18.05
C PRO A 77 -13.13 -6.31 -18.93
N SER A 78 -11.80 -6.27 -19.07
CA SER A 78 -11.05 -7.23 -19.89
C SER A 78 -10.90 -8.64 -19.30
N GLY A 79 -11.32 -8.86 -18.05
CA GLY A 79 -11.17 -10.15 -17.36
C GLY A 79 -9.75 -10.50 -16.90
N ASN A 80 -8.76 -9.65 -17.18
CA ASN A 80 -7.38 -9.85 -16.70
C ASN A 80 -7.30 -9.90 -15.16
N PRO A 81 -6.33 -10.62 -14.57
CA PRO A 81 -6.14 -10.67 -13.12
C PRO A 81 -6.05 -9.27 -12.51
N THR A 82 -6.93 -9.02 -11.53
CA THR A 82 -7.06 -7.72 -10.87
C THR A 82 -5.97 -7.54 -9.81
N GLU A 83 -5.76 -6.31 -9.34
CA GLU A 83 -4.82 -6.04 -8.24
C GLU A 83 -5.17 -6.89 -7.01
N LEU A 84 -6.47 -6.98 -6.67
CA LEU A 84 -6.94 -7.80 -5.56
C LEU A 84 -6.66 -9.29 -5.78
N ALA A 85 -6.93 -9.83 -6.97
CA ALA A 85 -6.68 -11.23 -7.28
C ALA A 85 -5.20 -11.58 -7.15
N LYS A 86 -4.31 -10.72 -7.65
CA LYS A 86 -2.85 -10.90 -7.51
C LYS A 86 -2.45 -10.94 -6.03
N ILE A 87 -2.89 -9.95 -5.25
CA ILE A 87 -2.55 -9.84 -3.82
C ILE A 87 -3.03 -11.07 -3.03
N VAL A 88 -4.27 -11.51 -3.27
CA VAL A 88 -4.86 -12.68 -2.60
C VAL A 88 -4.12 -13.97 -2.98
N ASN A 89 -3.62 -14.07 -4.21
CA ASN A 89 -2.81 -15.21 -4.67
C ASN A 89 -1.35 -15.20 -4.18
N GLY A 90 -1.01 -14.30 -3.24
CA GLY A 90 0.31 -14.26 -2.61
C GLY A 90 1.31 -13.32 -3.28
N GLU A 91 0.90 -12.57 -4.31
CA GLU A 91 1.74 -11.55 -4.90
C GLU A 91 1.83 -10.32 -4.00
N GLY A 92 2.97 -9.63 -4.06
CA GLY A 92 3.21 -8.41 -3.28
C GLY A 92 3.48 -8.68 -1.80
N ASP A 93 4.49 -7.99 -1.30
CA ASP A 93 4.87 -7.98 0.11
C ASP A 93 4.27 -6.76 0.80
N TRP A 94 4.51 -5.56 0.25
CA TRP A 94 4.01 -4.31 0.81
C TRP A 94 3.17 -3.54 -0.21
N LEU A 95 2.26 -2.70 0.29
CA LEU A 95 1.52 -1.72 -0.50
C LEU A 95 1.77 -0.32 0.05
N PHE A 96 2.39 0.54 -0.76
CA PHE A 96 2.37 1.97 -0.52
C PHE A 96 1.04 2.55 -1.03
N TYR A 97 0.26 3.16 -0.15
CA TYR A 97 -0.98 3.84 -0.47
C TYR A 97 -0.88 5.31 -0.08
N GLY A 98 -0.89 6.21 -1.07
CA GLY A 98 -0.70 7.65 -0.87
C GLY A 98 -1.85 8.48 -1.40
N HIS A 99 -2.07 9.63 -0.77
CA HIS A 99 -2.91 10.72 -1.24
C HIS A 99 -2.01 11.89 -1.62
N ALA A 100 -1.95 12.21 -2.91
CA ALA A 100 -1.12 13.30 -3.42
C ALA A 100 -1.52 14.64 -2.78
N ASN A 101 -0.52 15.47 -2.48
CA ASN A 101 -0.75 16.84 -2.06
C ASN A 101 -1.25 17.72 -3.21
N ALA A 102 -1.76 18.91 -2.90
CA ALA A 102 -2.30 19.84 -3.90
C ALA A 102 -1.27 20.26 -4.96
N GLY A 103 0.02 20.33 -4.58
CA GLY A 103 1.12 20.67 -5.47
C GLY A 103 1.61 19.50 -6.35
N GLU A 104 1.08 18.29 -6.15
CA GLU A 104 1.53 17.05 -6.80
C GLU A 104 3.05 16.77 -6.67
N THR A 105 3.68 17.27 -5.60
CA THR A 105 5.11 17.08 -5.30
C THR A 105 5.36 16.03 -4.21
N GLY A 106 4.31 15.60 -3.52
CA GLY A 106 4.39 14.66 -2.40
C GLY A 106 3.01 14.21 -1.97
N PHE A 107 2.85 13.93 -0.68
CA PHE A 107 1.63 13.33 -0.14
C PHE A 107 1.08 14.10 1.06
N ASP A 108 -0.24 14.33 1.08
CA ASP A 108 -0.96 14.83 2.25
C ASP A 108 -1.09 13.73 3.33
N LEU A 109 -1.24 12.48 2.90
CA LEU A 109 -1.38 11.30 3.74
C LEU A 109 -0.85 10.08 3.00
N TRP A 110 -0.10 9.21 3.68
CA TRP A 110 0.28 7.91 3.15
C TRP A 110 0.33 6.84 4.23
N GLY A 111 0.21 5.59 3.80
CA GLY A 111 0.44 4.39 4.61
C GLY A 111 1.24 3.35 3.82
N LEU A 112 2.14 2.66 4.52
CA LEU A 112 2.85 1.49 4.03
C LEU A 112 2.26 0.26 4.70
N LEU A 113 1.62 -0.61 3.92
CA LEU A 113 0.79 -1.71 4.42
C LEU A 113 1.48 -3.05 4.18
N ASP A 114 1.41 -3.98 5.15
CA ASP A 114 1.86 -5.36 5.01
C ASP A 114 0.77 -6.21 4.33
N LEU A 115 1.05 -6.70 3.12
CA LEU A 115 0.08 -7.51 2.36
C LEU A 115 -0.09 -8.91 2.94
N ARG A 116 0.86 -9.42 3.75
CA ARG A 116 0.69 -10.67 4.50
C ARG A 116 -0.33 -10.47 5.62
N ALA A 117 -0.25 -9.35 6.35
CA ALA A 117 -1.24 -9.00 7.37
C ALA A 117 -2.62 -8.76 6.75
N PHE A 118 -2.67 -8.09 5.60
CA PHE A 118 -3.91 -7.94 4.82
C PHE A 118 -4.53 -9.31 4.46
N ARG A 119 -3.75 -10.21 3.86
CA ARG A 119 -4.19 -11.58 3.52
C ARG A 119 -4.69 -12.33 4.77
N ALA A 120 -3.95 -12.29 5.87
CA ALA A 120 -4.35 -12.91 7.13
C ALA A 120 -5.68 -12.34 7.66
N GLY A 121 -5.89 -11.02 7.52
CA GLY A 121 -7.17 -10.36 7.83
C GLY A 121 -8.32 -10.93 7.01
N LEU A 122 -8.15 -11.04 5.68
CA LEU A 122 -9.18 -11.60 4.80
C LEU A 122 -9.49 -13.08 5.12
N ILE A 123 -8.46 -13.88 5.44
CA ILE A 123 -8.63 -15.27 5.85
C ILE A 123 -9.49 -15.35 7.12
N ARG A 124 -9.21 -14.52 8.15
CA ARG A 124 -10.00 -14.49 9.39
C ARG A 124 -11.44 -14.07 9.11
N HIS A 125 -11.65 -13.02 8.32
CA HIS A 125 -12.99 -12.60 7.91
C HIS A 125 -13.78 -13.77 7.29
N ALA A 126 -13.15 -14.55 6.41
CA ALA A 126 -13.77 -15.71 5.79
C ALA A 126 -13.95 -16.92 6.73
N SER A 127 -13.00 -17.18 7.62
CA SER A 127 -12.97 -18.42 8.42
C SER A 127 -13.74 -18.32 9.74
N ASN A 128 -13.78 -17.15 10.36
CA ASN A 128 -14.39 -16.95 11.68
C ASN A 128 -15.29 -15.71 11.77
N GLY A 129 -15.56 -15.05 10.64
CA GLY A 129 -16.47 -13.90 10.57
C GLY A 129 -15.90 -12.62 11.18
N TYR A 130 -14.58 -12.52 11.40
CA TYR A 130 -13.94 -11.28 11.86
C TYR A 130 -14.31 -10.10 10.95
N ARG A 131 -14.97 -9.08 11.49
CA ARG A 131 -15.58 -8.02 10.69
C ARG A 131 -14.54 -7.02 10.20
N ILE A 132 -14.26 -7.06 8.89
CA ILE A 132 -13.50 -6.03 8.16
C ILE A 132 -14.49 -5.13 7.44
N ALA A 133 -14.48 -3.84 7.77
CA ALA A 133 -15.30 -2.85 7.07
C ALA A 133 -14.75 -2.66 5.66
N SER A 134 -15.55 -3.04 4.68
CA SER A 134 -15.21 -2.99 3.27
C SER A 134 -16.45 -2.88 2.40
N GLY A 135 -16.25 -2.51 1.14
CA GLY A 135 -17.33 -2.45 0.16
C GLY A 135 -16.82 -2.29 -1.26
N ASP A 136 -17.70 -2.42 -2.23
CA ASP A 136 -17.35 -2.32 -3.65
C ASP A 136 -17.82 -0.98 -4.23
N ARG A 137 -17.03 -0.44 -5.16
CA ARG A 137 -17.36 0.75 -5.93
C ARG A 137 -17.07 0.51 -7.40
N VAL A 138 -18.06 0.79 -8.22
CA VAL A 138 -17.97 0.71 -9.68
C VAL A 138 -17.72 2.10 -10.23
N ASN A 139 -16.72 2.22 -11.10
CA ASN A 139 -16.47 3.42 -11.88
C ASN A 139 -17.29 3.41 -13.17
N THR A 140 -17.48 4.58 -13.78
CA THR A 140 -18.21 4.73 -15.04
C THR A 140 -17.59 3.92 -16.18
N ASP A 141 -16.27 3.68 -16.14
CA ASP A 141 -15.52 2.87 -17.12
C ASP A 141 -15.65 1.35 -16.91
N GLY A 142 -16.49 0.90 -15.98
CA GLY A 142 -16.70 -0.51 -15.66
C GLY A 142 -15.59 -1.14 -14.82
N THR A 143 -14.54 -0.39 -14.45
CA THR A 143 -13.57 -0.86 -13.45
C THR A 143 -14.19 -0.81 -12.06
N CYS A 144 -13.92 -1.83 -11.24
CA CYS A 144 -14.37 -1.84 -9.85
C CYS A 144 -13.16 -1.78 -8.91
N PHE A 145 -13.35 -1.12 -7.77
CA PHE A 145 -12.45 -1.22 -6.65
C PHE A 145 -13.19 -1.65 -5.40
N LYS A 146 -12.50 -2.42 -4.55
CA LYS A 146 -12.91 -2.67 -3.19
C LYS A 146 -12.21 -1.67 -2.29
N TRP A 147 -12.96 -1.01 -1.42
CA TRP A 147 -12.41 -0.19 -0.35
C TRP A 147 -12.38 -0.98 0.95
N PHE A 148 -11.43 -0.65 1.82
CA PHE A 148 -11.23 -1.26 3.12
C PHE A 148 -10.88 -0.17 4.13
N ASP A 149 -11.55 -0.17 5.29
CA ASP A 149 -11.18 0.67 6.43
C ASP A 149 -10.02 0.02 7.18
N ILE A 150 -8.88 0.70 7.22
CA ILE A 150 -7.64 0.19 7.82
C ILE A 150 -7.79 -0.17 9.30
N ARG A 151 -8.65 0.55 10.02
CA ARG A 151 -8.87 0.40 11.47
C ARG A 151 -9.67 -0.85 11.80
N SER A 152 -10.30 -1.45 10.80
CA SER A 152 -11.11 -2.66 10.95
C SER A 152 -10.30 -3.94 10.80
N PHE A 153 -8.99 -3.87 10.57
CA PHE A 153 -8.13 -5.04 10.53
C PHE A 153 -7.73 -5.50 11.94
N PRO A 154 -7.39 -6.79 12.11
CA PRO A 154 -6.81 -7.27 13.37
C PRO A 154 -5.55 -6.50 13.72
N LYS A 155 -5.34 -6.27 15.02
CA LYS A 155 -4.10 -5.66 15.54
C LYS A 155 -2.87 -6.53 15.29
N GLU A 156 -3.04 -7.85 15.21
CA GLU A 156 -1.94 -8.81 15.08
C GLU A 156 -2.16 -9.84 13.94
N PRO A 157 -1.21 -9.97 13.00
CA PRO A 157 -0.09 -9.05 12.77
C PRO A 157 -0.59 -7.65 12.33
N PRO A 158 0.17 -6.57 12.61
CA PRO A 158 -0.25 -5.21 12.27
C PRO A 158 -0.32 -5.03 10.75
N LEU A 159 -1.40 -4.40 10.28
CA LEU A 159 -1.56 -4.09 8.87
C LEU A 159 -0.63 -2.95 8.43
N VAL A 160 -0.39 -1.97 9.30
CA VAL A 160 0.35 -0.76 8.93
C VAL A 160 1.76 -0.81 9.48
N LEU A 161 2.73 -0.71 8.58
CA LEU A 161 4.16 -0.71 8.89
C LEU A 161 4.66 0.70 9.18
N ALA A 162 4.15 1.69 8.42
CA ALA A 162 4.49 3.09 8.57
C ALA A 162 3.41 4.01 7.98
N THR A 163 3.38 5.27 8.40
CA THR A 163 2.39 6.26 7.94
C THR A 163 2.85 7.69 8.22
N SER A 164 2.35 8.66 7.43
CA SER A 164 2.42 10.09 7.76
C SER A 164 1.26 10.61 8.61
N GLY A 165 0.19 9.83 8.78
CA GLY A 165 -1.04 10.24 9.42
C GLY A 165 -1.06 10.03 10.95
N PRO A 166 -2.15 10.45 11.61
CA PRO A 166 -2.35 10.23 13.04
C PRO A 166 -2.48 8.73 13.40
N SER A 167 -2.46 8.44 14.70
CA SER A 167 -2.43 7.11 15.31
C SER A 167 -3.39 6.02 14.77
N PRO A 168 -4.56 6.28 14.15
CA PRO A 168 -5.39 5.20 13.61
C PRO A 168 -4.73 4.43 12.45
N TRP A 169 -3.71 5.02 11.81
CA TRP A 169 -2.83 4.33 10.86
C TRP A 169 -1.67 3.58 11.56
N ARG A 170 -1.61 3.53 12.89
CA ARG A 170 -0.60 2.77 13.65
C ARG A 170 -1.22 1.62 14.46
N ALA A 171 -2.52 1.39 14.29
CA ALA A 171 -3.33 0.49 15.12
C ALA A 171 -3.13 -0.99 14.78
#